data_AF-A0A2V2X0R3-F1
#
_entry.id   AF-A0A2V2X0R3-F1
#
_cell.length_a   1.000
_cell.length_b   1.000
_cell.length_c   1.000
_cell.angle_alpha   90.00
_cell.angle_beta   90.00
_cell.angle_gamma   90.00
#
_symmetry.space_group_name_H-M   'P 1'
#
loop_
_entity.id
_entity.type
_entity.pdbx_description
1 polymer ?
#
loop_
_entity_poly.entity_id
_entity_poly.type
_entity_poly.pdbx_seq_one_letter_code
_entity_poly.pdbx_strand_id
1 'polypeptide(L)'
;MNTYYVRTMSLISSLRTDPQSVAYTLRFLFLLSEFLRQYPEWKRHHQELTEETAVRGSGVPNQLALGDGICANVYAAVEQVIKECSEEAQKRTTVIALRVFASLCILQPNVFFYRCEPYLRCALDPAGDMLLQAQGLVLIRDFLKDEDARVEYAASTNAPVPLPSSSSPSSSPTERKRRKRDELHVEIAPCVDDQNSGMATWVLQKFHVQILQLCEISSVAVRQLAFEVLQLCAEGGLLPPSKYASALIVLAADPQNEVIRKAAVDCMASQTKRYADIVAANAATGVVKAFDLHDACGVDVLRSAVLSDTGRRR
;
A
#
# COMPACT_ATOMS: atom_id res chain seq x y z
N MET A 1 4.19 -26.35 -0.27
CA MET A 1 5.06 -25.17 -0.07
C MET A 1 6.39 -25.51 0.58
N ASN A 2 6.43 -26.22 1.72
CA ASN A 2 7.69 -26.57 2.40
C ASN A 2 8.77 -27.18 1.49
N THR A 3 8.43 -28.15 0.63
CA THR A 3 9.40 -28.76 -0.30
C THR A 3 10.05 -27.75 -1.25
N TYR A 4 9.27 -26.79 -1.76
CA TYR A 4 9.80 -25.72 -2.61
C TYR A 4 10.70 -24.76 -1.82
N TYR A 5 10.34 -24.47 -0.57
CA TYR A 5 11.15 -23.67 0.34
C TYR A 5 12.51 -24.35 0.60
N VAL A 6 12.51 -25.60 1.07
CA VAL A 6 13.74 -26.37 1.35
C VAL A 6 14.64 -26.44 0.12
N ARG A 7 14.06 -26.71 -1.07
CA ARG A 7 14.82 -26.74 -2.32
C ARG A 7 15.36 -25.37 -2.70
N THR A 8 14.60 -24.30 -2.48
CA THR A 8 15.11 -22.93 -2.74
C THR A 8 16.28 -22.62 -1.82
N MET A 9 16.17 -22.93 -0.52
CA MET A 9 17.24 -22.74 0.44
C MET A 9 18.52 -23.52 0.06
N SER A 10 18.37 -24.74 -0.49
CA SER A 10 19.53 -25.52 -0.96
C SER A 10 20.18 -24.96 -2.23
N LEU A 11 19.47 -24.14 -3.00
CA LEU A 11 19.94 -23.55 -4.26
C LEU A 11 20.51 -22.13 -4.08
N ILE A 12 20.52 -21.57 -2.87
CA ILE A 12 20.92 -20.17 -2.64
C ILE A 12 22.34 -19.89 -3.13
N SER A 13 23.30 -20.77 -2.83
CA SER A 13 24.70 -20.58 -3.23
C SER A 13 24.92 -20.68 -4.74
N SER A 14 24.02 -21.35 -5.47
CA SER A 14 24.08 -21.46 -6.93
C SER A 14 23.39 -20.29 -7.66
N LEU A 15 22.68 -19.39 -6.97
CA LEU A 15 21.99 -18.26 -7.61
C LEU A 15 22.92 -17.27 -8.31
N ARG A 16 24.20 -17.21 -7.91
CA ARG A 16 25.20 -16.36 -8.56
C ARG A 16 25.62 -16.87 -9.94
N THR A 17 25.56 -18.18 -10.15
CA THR A 17 26.23 -18.83 -11.29
C THR A 17 25.30 -19.68 -12.15
N ASP A 18 24.16 -20.14 -11.64
CA ASP A 18 23.23 -21.00 -12.35
C ASP A 18 21.88 -20.31 -12.65
N PRO A 19 21.62 -19.96 -13.93
CA PRO A 19 20.36 -19.37 -14.35
C PRO A 19 19.13 -20.26 -14.09
N GLN A 20 19.28 -21.59 -14.07
CA GLN A 20 18.16 -22.49 -13.79
C GLN A 20 17.73 -22.42 -12.32
N SER A 21 18.71 -22.35 -11.40
CA SER A 21 18.47 -22.08 -9.98
C SER A 21 17.75 -20.75 -9.77
N VAL A 22 18.14 -19.70 -10.50
CA VAL A 22 17.44 -18.40 -10.46
C VAL A 22 16.00 -18.55 -10.93
N ALA A 23 15.76 -19.14 -12.11
CA ALA A 23 14.42 -19.31 -12.66
C ALA A 23 13.49 -20.12 -11.74
N TYR A 24 14.00 -21.19 -11.12
CA TYR A 24 13.26 -21.97 -10.13
C TYR A 24 12.87 -21.12 -8.92
N THR A 25 13.85 -20.38 -8.36
CA THR A 25 13.67 -19.51 -7.20
C THR A 25 12.65 -18.42 -7.47
N LEU A 26 12.72 -17.75 -8.62
CA LEU A 26 11.76 -16.70 -8.99
C LEU A 26 10.33 -17.25 -9.11
N ARG A 27 10.17 -18.44 -9.70
CA ARG A 27 8.86 -19.10 -9.77
C ARG A 27 8.33 -19.46 -8.39
N PHE A 28 9.20 -19.94 -7.51
CA PHE A 28 8.83 -20.23 -6.12
C PHE A 28 8.40 -18.96 -5.38
N LEU A 29 9.18 -17.88 -5.45
CA LEU A 29 8.86 -16.62 -4.78
C LEU A 29 7.52 -16.03 -5.29
N PHE A 30 7.25 -16.11 -6.58
CA PHE A 30 5.95 -15.74 -7.14
C PHE A 30 4.81 -16.59 -6.55
N LEU A 31 4.95 -17.91 -6.52
CA LEU A 31 3.94 -18.78 -5.93
C LEU A 31 3.75 -18.49 -4.43
N LEU A 32 4.84 -18.19 -3.73
CA LEU A 32 4.85 -17.86 -2.32
C LEU A 32 4.11 -16.55 -2.04
N SER A 33 4.24 -15.53 -2.89
CA SER A 33 3.48 -14.29 -2.70
C SER A 33 1.98 -14.51 -2.79
N GLU A 34 1.53 -15.40 -3.70
CA GLU A 34 0.11 -15.75 -3.83
C GLU A 34 -0.37 -16.60 -2.65
N PHE A 35 0.42 -17.59 -2.25
CA PHE A 35 0.13 -18.43 -1.09
C PHE A 35 -0.08 -17.62 0.19
N LEU A 36 0.77 -16.61 0.41
CA LEU A 36 0.65 -15.72 1.56
C LEU A 36 -0.61 -14.85 1.52
N ARG A 37 -0.99 -14.34 0.33
CA ARG A 37 -2.20 -13.50 0.18
C ARG A 37 -3.50 -14.27 0.37
N GLN A 38 -3.52 -15.57 0.09
CA GLN A 38 -4.76 -16.37 0.14
C GLN A 38 -5.25 -16.69 1.56
N TYR A 39 -4.39 -16.57 2.58
CA TYR A 39 -4.77 -16.96 3.94
C TYR A 39 -4.19 -15.99 4.98
N PRO A 40 -5.00 -15.05 5.50
CA PRO A 40 -4.56 -14.04 6.47
C PRO A 40 -3.97 -14.62 7.77
N GLU A 41 -4.38 -15.82 8.14
CA GLU A 41 -3.95 -16.48 9.38
C GLU A 41 -2.48 -16.90 9.36
N TRP A 42 -1.79 -16.86 8.20
CA TRP A 42 -0.33 -17.02 8.13
C TRP A 42 0.45 -16.00 8.99
N LYS A 43 -0.22 -14.93 9.46
CA LYS A 43 0.32 -14.01 10.46
C LYS A 43 0.56 -14.66 11.84
N ARG A 44 -0.04 -15.82 12.13
CA ARG A 44 0.07 -16.54 13.39
C ARG A 44 1.09 -17.68 13.30
N HIS A 45 1.56 -18.13 14.46
CA HIS A 45 2.36 -19.35 14.54
C HIS A 45 1.42 -20.57 14.49
N HIS A 46 1.75 -21.53 13.62
CA HIS A 46 0.98 -22.75 13.40
C HIS A 46 1.74 -23.93 13.99
N GLN A 47 1.52 -24.22 15.28
CA GLN A 47 2.22 -25.28 16.00
C GLN A 47 1.99 -26.65 15.35
N GLU A 48 0.78 -26.87 14.82
CA GLU A 48 0.39 -28.05 14.07
C GLU A 48 1.24 -28.30 12.82
N LEU A 49 1.92 -27.28 12.27
CA LEU A 49 2.86 -27.46 11.15
C LEU A 49 4.26 -27.83 11.60
N THR A 50 4.59 -27.59 12.87
CA THR A 50 5.91 -27.82 13.45
C THR A 50 6.02 -29.14 14.23
N GLU A 51 4.89 -29.71 14.64
CA GLU A 51 4.82 -30.98 15.36
C GLU A 51 5.20 -32.17 14.46
N GLU A 52 6.10 -33.03 14.94
CA GLU A 52 6.53 -34.25 14.23
C GLU A 52 5.37 -35.22 13.93
N THR A 53 4.32 -35.18 14.74
CA THR A 53 3.10 -36.01 14.62
C THR A 53 2.17 -35.59 13.49
N ALA A 54 2.21 -34.32 13.07
CA ALA A 54 1.42 -33.80 11.96
C ALA A 54 2.01 -34.20 10.59
N VAL A 55 3.29 -34.57 10.56
CA VAL A 55 3.99 -35.08 9.38
C VAL A 55 3.69 -36.58 9.21
N ARG A 56 2.41 -36.94 9.01
CA ARG A 56 2.02 -38.31 8.65
C ARG A 56 2.65 -38.71 7.31
N GLY A 57 3.88 -39.22 7.35
CA GLY A 57 4.52 -39.94 6.24
C GLY A 57 5.94 -39.53 5.84
N SER A 58 6.49 -38.37 6.26
CA SER A 58 7.85 -37.95 5.81
C SER A 58 8.90 -37.78 6.91
N GLY A 59 8.50 -37.61 8.18
CA GLY A 59 9.44 -37.41 9.29
C GLY A 59 10.30 -36.13 9.23
N VAL A 60 10.12 -35.27 8.22
CA VAL A 60 10.87 -34.01 8.09
C VAL A 60 10.02 -32.85 8.59
N PRO A 61 10.47 -32.09 9.60
CA PRO A 61 9.72 -30.94 10.12
C PRO A 61 9.55 -29.86 9.04
N ASN A 62 8.45 -29.12 9.10
CA ASN A 62 8.14 -28.06 8.14
C ASN A 62 9.06 -26.86 8.35
N GLN A 63 10.21 -26.84 7.68
CA GLN A 63 11.21 -25.78 7.78
C GLN A 63 10.68 -24.39 7.48
N LEU A 64 9.64 -24.26 6.66
CA LEU A 64 9.00 -22.97 6.42
C LEU A 64 8.25 -22.45 7.67
N ALA A 65 7.69 -23.33 8.50
CA ALA A 65 6.90 -22.95 9.68
C ALA A 65 7.69 -22.98 11.01
N LEU A 66 8.92 -23.51 11.02
CA LEU A 66 9.76 -23.60 12.22
C LEU A 66 10.20 -22.23 12.76
N GLY A 67 10.53 -22.16 14.05
CA GLY A 67 11.09 -20.96 14.67
C GLY A 67 10.09 -19.81 14.74
N ASP A 68 10.49 -18.64 14.21
CA ASP A 68 9.72 -17.37 14.25
C ASP A 68 8.51 -17.34 13.31
N GLY A 69 8.12 -18.50 12.76
CA GLY A 69 6.96 -18.68 11.92
C GLY A 69 7.17 -18.39 10.44
N ILE A 70 6.11 -18.62 9.66
CA ILE A 70 6.15 -18.60 8.19
C ILE A 70 6.62 -17.23 7.68
N CYS A 71 6.01 -16.14 8.13
CA CYS A 71 6.32 -14.81 7.63
C CYS A 71 7.79 -14.41 7.84
N ALA A 72 8.37 -14.74 9.00
CA ALA A 72 9.76 -14.44 9.31
C ALA A 72 10.73 -15.24 8.43
N ASN A 73 10.48 -16.54 8.26
CA ASN A 73 11.30 -17.40 7.40
C ASN A 73 11.21 -17.00 5.93
N VAL A 74 10.03 -16.61 5.44
CA VAL A 74 9.88 -16.07 4.09
C VAL A 74 10.70 -14.80 3.92
N TYR A 75 10.63 -13.87 4.86
CA TYR A 75 11.40 -12.63 4.80
C TYR A 75 12.91 -12.92 4.71
N ALA A 76 13.43 -13.76 5.61
CA ALA A 76 14.84 -14.14 5.63
C ALA A 76 15.29 -14.81 4.32
N ALA A 77 14.46 -15.70 3.76
CA ALA A 77 14.75 -16.35 2.48
C ALA A 77 14.80 -15.34 1.33
N VAL A 78 13.86 -14.39 1.27
CA VAL A 78 13.85 -13.36 0.22
C VAL A 78 15.09 -12.46 0.32
N GLU A 79 15.49 -12.03 1.52
CA GLU A 79 16.72 -11.24 1.70
C GLU A 79 17.95 -11.99 1.22
N GLN A 80 18.04 -13.29 1.55
CA GLN A 80 19.17 -14.11 1.12
C GLN A 80 19.18 -14.29 -0.40
N VAL A 81 18.02 -14.48 -1.03
CA VAL A 81 17.89 -14.55 -2.50
C VAL A 81 18.34 -13.24 -3.15
N ILE A 82 17.92 -12.07 -2.65
CA ILE A 82 18.35 -10.77 -3.21
C ILE A 82 19.86 -10.61 -3.10
N LYS A 83 20.45 -11.01 -1.97
CA LYS A 83 21.89 -10.87 -1.69
C LYS A 83 22.74 -11.79 -2.57
N GLU A 84 22.25 -12.98 -2.89
CA GLU A 84 23.01 -14.02 -3.60
C GLU A 84 22.71 -14.06 -5.11
N CYS A 85 21.74 -13.30 -5.61
CA CYS A 85 21.54 -13.17 -7.05
C CYS A 85 22.64 -12.32 -7.71
N SER A 86 23.01 -12.68 -8.94
CA SER A 86 23.91 -11.88 -9.78
C SER A 86 23.29 -10.53 -10.15
N GLU A 87 24.12 -9.53 -10.47
CA GLU A 87 23.65 -8.19 -10.88
C GLU A 87 22.69 -8.24 -12.07
N GLU A 88 22.91 -9.14 -13.03
CA GLU A 88 22.05 -9.34 -14.20
C GLU A 88 20.63 -9.81 -13.81
N ALA A 89 20.53 -10.71 -12.83
CA ALA A 89 19.26 -11.24 -12.35
C ALA A 89 18.59 -10.32 -11.32
N GLN A 90 19.38 -9.48 -10.64
CA GLN A 90 18.97 -8.71 -9.47
C GLN A 90 17.71 -7.88 -9.72
N LYS A 91 17.62 -7.16 -10.83
CA LYS A 91 16.42 -6.35 -11.15
C LYS A 91 15.13 -7.17 -11.16
N ARG A 92 15.12 -8.31 -11.87
CA ARG A 92 13.95 -9.19 -11.96
C ARG A 92 13.64 -9.83 -10.61
N THR A 93 14.68 -10.24 -9.90
CA THR A 93 14.55 -10.79 -8.55
C THR A 93 13.93 -9.77 -7.59
N THR A 94 14.37 -8.51 -7.62
CA THR A 94 13.85 -7.45 -6.75
C THR A 94 12.39 -7.15 -7.03
N VAL A 95 11.93 -7.15 -8.29
CA VAL A 95 10.50 -6.99 -8.61
C VAL A 95 9.66 -8.09 -7.96
N ILE A 96 10.09 -9.36 -8.08
CA ILE A 96 9.35 -10.49 -7.48
C ILE A 96 9.45 -10.45 -5.95
N ALA A 97 10.61 -10.08 -5.40
CA ALA A 97 10.80 -9.92 -3.97
C ALA A 97 9.89 -8.84 -3.38
N LEU A 98 9.74 -7.69 -4.05
CA LEU A 98 8.79 -6.64 -3.64
C LEU A 98 7.35 -7.16 -3.63
N ARG A 99 6.98 -8.07 -4.53
CA ARG A 99 5.65 -8.72 -4.49
C ARG A 99 5.48 -9.58 -3.24
N VAL A 100 6.51 -10.34 -2.84
CA VAL A 100 6.49 -11.13 -1.60
C VAL A 100 6.45 -10.21 -0.37
N PHE A 101 7.26 -9.16 -0.35
CA PHE A 101 7.25 -8.14 0.70
C PHE A 101 5.89 -7.47 0.83
N ALA A 102 5.17 -7.23 -0.28
CA ALA A 102 3.81 -6.72 -0.23
C ALA A 102 2.87 -7.66 0.55
N SER A 103 2.92 -8.97 0.27
CA SER A 103 2.13 -9.95 1.00
C SER A 103 2.49 -9.97 2.50
N LEU A 104 3.77 -9.87 2.84
CA LEU A 104 4.22 -9.80 4.23
C LEU A 104 3.76 -8.52 4.94
N CYS A 105 3.83 -7.37 4.25
CA CYS A 105 3.38 -6.08 4.78
C CYS A 105 1.87 -6.04 5.01
N ILE A 106 1.08 -6.78 4.23
CA ILE A 106 -0.35 -6.95 4.47
C ILE A 106 -0.59 -7.83 5.71
N LEU A 107 0.13 -8.96 5.84
CA LEU A 107 -0.06 -9.90 6.95
C LEU A 107 0.38 -9.36 8.30
N GLN A 108 1.54 -8.70 8.37
CA GLN A 108 2.11 -8.15 9.61
C GLN A 108 2.73 -6.76 9.34
N PRO A 109 1.91 -5.72 9.10
CA PRO A 109 2.38 -4.39 8.70
C PRO A 109 3.36 -3.77 9.70
N ASN A 110 3.10 -3.92 11.01
CA ASN A 110 3.93 -3.37 12.08
C ASN A 110 5.36 -3.93 12.09
N VAL A 111 5.58 -5.11 11.52
CA VAL A 111 6.90 -5.76 11.49
C VAL A 111 7.58 -5.49 10.16
N PHE A 112 6.89 -5.77 9.05
CA PHE A 112 7.56 -5.84 7.75
C PHE A 112 7.70 -4.49 7.05
N PHE A 113 6.87 -3.48 7.32
CA PHE A 113 7.09 -2.18 6.69
C PHE A 113 8.42 -1.54 7.08
N TYR A 114 8.81 -1.64 8.36
CA TYR A 114 10.11 -1.15 8.82
C TYR A 114 11.28 -1.92 8.20
N ARG A 115 11.15 -3.24 8.09
CA ARG A 115 12.17 -4.09 7.48
C ARG A 115 12.28 -3.89 5.96
N CYS A 116 11.15 -3.68 5.29
CA CYS A 116 11.07 -3.49 3.85
C CYS A 116 11.37 -2.04 3.42
N GLU A 117 11.47 -1.08 4.36
CA GLU A 117 11.68 0.34 4.09
C GLU A 117 12.85 0.62 3.12
N PRO A 118 14.04 0.01 3.25
CA PRO A 118 15.15 0.25 2.31
C PRO A 118 14.81 -0.17 0.87
N TYR A 119 14.15 -1.32 0.71
CA TYR A 119 13.75 -1.84 -0.60
C TYR A 119 12.66 -1.00 -1.23
N LEU A 120 11.69 -0.54 -0.42
CA LEU A 120 10.61 0.32 -0.88
C LEU A 120 11.12 1.72 -1.25
N ARG A 121 12.08 2.29 -0.50
CA ARG A 121 12.75 3.54 -0.89
C ARG A 121 13.49 3.42 -2.22
N CYS A 122 14.23 2.34 -2.40
CA CYS A 122 14.93 2.07 -3.66
C CYS A 122 13.93 1.91 -4.82
N ALA A 123 12.83 1.20 -4.59
CA ALA A 123 11.77 1.02 -5.59
C ALA A 123 11.10 2.34 -5.98
N LEU A 124 10.90 3.25 -5.03
CA LEU A 124 10.21 4.53 -5.24
C LEU A 124 11.16 5.68 -5.63
N ASP A 125 12.44 5.41 -5.90
CA ASP A 125 13.37 6.43 -6.39
C ASP A 125 12.89 6.96 -7.76
N PRO A 126 12.64 8.27 -7.93
CA PRO A 126 12.22 8.85 -9.21
C PRO A 126 13.21 8.62 -10.35
N ALA A 127 14.51 8.48 -10.05
CA ALA A 127 15.56 8.17 -11.03
C ALA A 127 15.71 6.65 -11.27
N GLY A 128 14.93 5.83 -10.58
CA GLY A 128 15.00 4.38 -10.59
C GLY A 128 14.33 3.70 -11.80
N ASP A 129 14.29 2.38 -11.76
CA ASP A 129 13.68 1.55 -12.79
C ASP A 129 12.14 1.58 -12.69
N MET A 130 11.47 1.83 -13.83
CA MET A 130 10.01 1.96 -13.88
C MET A 130 9.25 0.69 -13.41
N LEU A 131 9.82 -0.50 -13.60
CA LEU A 131 9.18 -1.74 -13.13
C LEU A 131 9.24 -1.84 -11.60
N LEU A 132 10.34 -1.37 -11.00
CA LEU A 132 10.47 -1.30 -9.54
C LEU A 132 9.54 -0.23 -8.97
N GLN A 133 9.46 0.94 -9.60
CA GLN A 133 8.52 2.01 -9.21
C GLN A 133 7.07 1.53 -9.25
N ALA A 134 6.67 0.89 -10.35
CA ALA A 134 5.33 0.32 -10.47
C ALA A 134 5.06 -0.71 -9.37
N GLN A 135 6.01 -1.62 -9.12
CA GLN A 135 5.84 -2.65 -8.10
C GLN A 135 5.81 -2.09 -6.66
N GLY A 136 6.61 -1.06 -6.37
CA GLY A 136 6.59 -0.36 -5.08
C GLY A 136 5.27 0.38 -4.84
N LEU A 137 4.71 1.03 -5.87
CA LEU A 137 3.41 1.67 -5.80
C LEU A 137 2.27 0.65 -5.66
N VAL A 138 2.32 -0.47 -6.39
CA VAL A 138 1.37 -1.59 -6.24
C VAL A 138 1.38 -2.12 -4.82
N LEU A 139 2.56 -2.28 -4.20
CA LEU A 139 2.68 -2.69 -2.81
C LEU A 139 1.91 -1.74 -1.87
N ILE A 140 2.16 -0.43 -1.97
CA ILE A 140 1.51 0.57 -1.11
C ILE A 140 0.01 0.59 -1.36
N ARG A 141 -0.41 0.63 -2.63
CA ARG A 141 -1.82 0.66 -3.02
C ARG A 141 -2.58 -0.56 -2.51
N ASP A 142 -2.04 -1.76 -2.74
CA ASP A 142 -2.69 -3.01 -2.32
C ASP A 142 -2.81 -3.07 -0.80
N PHE A 143 -1.78 -2.63 -0.06
CA PHE A 143 -1.85 -2.52 1.39
C PHE A 143 -2.94 -1.55 1.86
N LEU A 144 -3.02 -0.35 1.27
CA LEU A 144 -4.05 0.62 1.63
C LEU A 144 -5.46 0.09 1.37
N LYS A 145 -5.69 -0.56 0.22
CA LYS A 145 -6.99 -1.15 -0.11
C LYS A 145 -7.37 -2.27 0.86
N ASP A 146 -6.41 -3.11 1.24
CA ASP A 146 -6.63 -4.19 2.19
C ASP A 146 -6.94 -3.64 3.60
N GLU A 147 -6.22 -2.60 4.01
CA GLU A 147 -6.43 -1.92 5.28
C GLU A 147 -7.81 -1.25 5.34
N ASP A 148 -8.21 -0.52 4.31
CA ASP A 148 -9.54 0.09 4.21
C ASP A 148 -10.64 -0.98 4.26
N ALA A 149 -10.50 -2.07 3.49
CA ALA A 149 -11.46 -3.17 3.50
C ALA A 149 -11.58 -3.83 4.89
N ARG A 150 -10.46 -3.98 5.60
CA ARG A 150 -10.44 -4.52 6.96
C ARG A 150 -11.11 -3.59 7.96
N VAL A 151 -10.89 -2.28 7.83
CA VAL A 151 -11.54 -1.25 8.67
C VAL A 151 -13.05 -1.24 8.42
N GLU A 152 -13.49 -1.28 7.16
CA GLU A 152 -14.91 -1.38 6.79
C GLU A 152 -15.56 -2.66 7.32
N TYR A 153 -14.89 -3.80 7.20
CA TYR A 153 -15.38 -5.08 7.73
C TYR A 153 -15.55 -5.03 9.25
N ALA A 154 -14.56 -4.52 9.98
CA ALA A 154 -14.63 -4.35 11.42
C ALA A 154 -15.76 -3.38 11.82
N ALA A 155 -15.95 -2.28 11.09
CA ALA A 155 -17.04 -1.34 11.33
C ALA A 155 -18.42 -1.98 11.09
N SER A 156 -18.57 -2.81 10.06
CA SER A 156 -19.84 -3.50 9.75
C SER A 156 -20.20 -4.56 10.80
N THR A 157 -19.21 -5.22 11.39
CA THR A 157 -19.40 -6.26 12.40
C THR A 157 -19.69 -5.68 13.79
N ASN A 158 -19.22 -4.45 14.05
CA ASN A 158 -19.44 -3.71 15.28
C ASN A 158 -20.66 -2.76 15.22
N ALA A 159 -21.52 -2.87 14.20
CA ALA A 159 -22.74 -2.07 14.11
C ALA A 159 -23.65 -2.34 15.32
N PRO A 160 -24.29 -1.32 15.92
CA PRO A 160 -25.01 -1.49 17.18
C PRO A 160 -26.20 -2.43 17.01
N VAL A 161 -26.31 -3.43 17.90
CA VAL A 161 -27.52 -4.21 18.12
C VAL A 161 -28.69 -3.24 18.28
N PRO A 162 -29.85 -3.44 17.61
CA PRO A 162 -30.98 -2.53 17.73
C PRO A 162 -31.38 -2.43 19.20
N LEU A 163 -31.35 -1.21 19.75
CA LEU A 163 -31.86 -0.95 21.10
C LEU A 163 -33.31 -1.44 21.17
N PRO A 164 -33.69 -2.25 22.18
CA PRO A 164 -35.07 -2.68 22.32
C PRO A 164 -35.95 -1.45 22.50
N SER A 165 -36.93 -1.33 21.61
CA SER A 165 -38.01 -0.34 21.68
C SER A 165 -38.80 -0.53 22.98
N SER A 166 -38.46 0.23 24.03
CA SER A 166 -39.29 0.32 25.23
C SER A 166 -40.27 1.48 25.08
N SER A 167 -41.51 1.10 24.79
CA SER A 167 -42.73 1.84 25.07
C SER A 167 -42.68 2.61 26.40
N SER A 168 -43.01 3.92 26.36
CA SER A 168 -43.39 4.74 27.53
C SER A 168 -44.73 4.22 28.13
N PRO A 169 -45.15 4.51 29.39
CA PRO A 169 -45.32 5.90 29.89
C PRO A 169 -45.19 6.18 31.43
N SER A 170 -45.14 7.49 31.74
CA SER A 170 -45.61 8.18 32.95
C SER A 170 -44.79 8.19 34.24
N SER A 171 -44.29 9.37 34.63
CA SER A 171 -44.79 10.21 35.75
C SER A 171 -43.80 11.34 36.06
N SER A 172 -44.33 12.44 36.60
CA SER A 172 -43.81 13.81 36.53
C SER A 172 -43.05 14.23 37.83
N PRO A 173 -42.66 15.51 38.06
CA PRO A 173 -41.25 15.86 38.32
C PRO A 173 -41.00 16.54 39.68
N THR A 174 -39.93 16.20 40.41
CA THR A 174 -39.46 17.03 41.55
C THR A 174 -37.94 16.97 41.81
N GLU A 175 -37.37 18.18 41.81
CA GLU A 175 -36.33 18.72 42.70
C GLU A 175 -34.89 18.14 42.78
N ARG A 176 -33.99 18.91 42.14
CA ARG A 176 -32.64 19.34 42.58
C ARG A 176 -32.09 18.82 43.92
N LYS A 177 -30.95 18.10 43.89
CA LYS A 177 -29.65 18.57 44.46
C LYS A 177 -28.49 17.57 44.27
N ARG A 178 -27.39 18.13 43.73
CA ARG A 178 -25.96 17.92 44.06
C ARG A 178 -25.35 16.50 44.03
N ARG A 179 -24.39 16.40 43.09
CA ARG A 179 -23.09 15.71 43.17
C ARG A 179 -23.17 14.20 43.42
N LYS A 180 -23.29 13.46 42.32
CA LYS A 180 -22.52 12.23 42.13
C LYS A 180 -21.67 12.44 40.89
N ARG A 181 -20.37 12.26 41.05
CA ARG A 181 -19.41 12.15 39.95
C ARG A 181 -19.81 10.83 39.29
N ASP A 182 -20.69 10.90 38.29
CA ASP A 182 -20.92 9.74 37.43
C ASP A 182 -19.57 9.50 36.76
N GLU A 183 -18.93 8.45 37.27
CA GLU A 183 -17.90 7.73 36.56
C GLU A 183 -18.46 7.55 35.15
N LEU A 184 -17.91 8.32 34.20
CA LEU A 184 -17.90 7.93 32.81
C LEU A 184 -17.23 6.56 32.83
N HIS A 185 -18.05 5.51 33.00
CA HIS A 185 -17.77 4.21 32.46
C HIS A 185 -17.62 4.46 30.96
N VAL A 186 -16.42 4.85 30.58
CA VAL A 186 -15.87 4.46 29.30
C VAL A 186 -15.89 2.96 29.37
N GLU A 187 -17.00 2.35 28.93
CA GLU A 187 -16.92 1.02 28.38
C GLU A 187 -15.82 1.14 27.35
N ILE A 188 -14.65 0.59 27.70
CA ILE A 188 -13.56 0.41 26.78
C ILE A 188 -14.19 -0.46 25.71
N ALA A 189 -14.60 0.19 24.61
CA ALA A 189 -15.03 -0.51 23.42
C ALA A 189 -13.95 -1.55 23.15
N PRO A 190 -14.31 -2.83 22.95
CA PRO A 190 -13.34 -3.90 22.84
C PRO A 190 -12.29 -3.45 21.84
N CYS A 191 -11.05 -3.27 22.34
CA CYS A 191 -9.93 -2.88 21.52
C CYS A 191 -9.75 -4.01 20.52
N VAL A 192 -10.25 -3.80 19.31
CA VAL A 192 -10.07 -4.76 18.23
C VAL A 192 -8.58 -4.66 17.90
N ASP A 193 -7.80 -5.62 18.37
CA ASP A 193 -6.33 -5.72 18.16
C ASP A 193 -5.94 -5.65 16.66
N ASP A 194 -6.92 -5.77 15.76
CA ASP A 194 -6.81 -5.69 14.31
C ASP A 194 -7.22 -4.31 13.73
N GLN A 195 -6.97 -3.18 14.42
CA GLN A 195 -7.04 -1.85 13.79
C GLN A 195 -5.64 -1.21 13.68
N ASN A 196 -4.96 -1.41 12.55
CA ASN A 196 -3.71 -0.75 12.19
C ASN A 196 -3.95 0.56 11.40
N SER A 197 -4.99 1.33 11.72
CA SER A 197 -5.25 2.63 11.08
C SER A 197 -4.03 3.57 11.13
N GLY A 198 -3.21 3.44 12.19
CA GLY A 198 -1.93 4.15 12.30
C GLY A 198 -0.89 3.76 11.25
N MET A 199 -0.90 2.52 10.75
CA MET A 199 0.08 2.05 9.76
C MET A 199 -0.19 2.61 8.36
N ALA A 200 -1.44 2.70 7.91
CA ALA A 200 -1.76 3.37 6.64
C ALA A 200 -1.26 4.82 6.63
N THR A 201 -1.52 5.54 7.73
CA THR A 201 -1.02 6.90 7.93
C THR A 201 0.51 6.94 7.96
N TRP A 202 1.15 6.03 8.69
CA TRP A 202 2.61 5.95 8.78
C TRP A 202 3.26 5.75 7.41
N VAL A 203 2.75 4.79 6.62
CA VAL A 203 3.27 4.50 5.26
C VAL A 203 3.22 5.75 4.39
N LEU A 204 2.08 6.46 4.40
CA LEU A 204 1.91 7.66 3.59
C LEU A 204 2.78 8.82 4.08
N GLN A 205 2.89 9.03 5.39
CA GLN A 205 3.83 10.01 5.93
C GLN A 205 5.28 9.70 5.55
N LYS A 206 5.64 8.42 5.48
CA LYS A 206 7.01 7.97 5.20
C LYS A 206 7.40 8.10 3.73
N PHE A 207 6.48 7.81 2.80
CA PHE A 207 6.80 7.67 1.37
C PHE A 207 6.13 8.71 0.46
N HIS A 208 5.29 9.62 0.97
CA HIS A 208 4.56 10.59 0.13
C HIS A 208 5.45 11.44 -0.76
N VAL A 209 6.63 11.89 -0.30
CA VAL A 209 7.50 12.75 -1.12
C VAL A 209 7.88 12.04 -2.42
N GLN A 210 8.28 10.78 -2.34
CA GLN A 210 8.59 9.96 -3.51
C GLN A 210 7.37 9.71 -4.38
N ILE A 211 6.21 9.37 -3.78
CA ILE A 211 4.95 9.15 -4.51
C ILE A 211 4.56 10.39 -5.32
N LEU A 212 4.70 11.59 -4.75
CA LEU A 212 4.41 12.86 -5.42
C LEU A 212 5.36 13.10 -6.60
N GLN A 213 6.66 12.82 -6.42
CA GLN A 213 7.64 12.90 -7.52
C GLN A 213 7.32 11.91 -8.64
N LEU A 214 6.82 10.71 -8.32
CA LEU A 214 6.39 9.72 -9.31
C LEU A 214 5.11 10.12 -10.07
N CYS A 215 4.38 11.15 -9.62
CA CYS A 215 3.30 11.77 -10.40
C CYS A 215 3.84 12.67 -11.53
N GLU A 216 5.11 13.04 -11.48
CA GLU A 216 5.74 14.01 -12.40
C GLU A 216 6.64 13.33 -13.44
N ILE A 217 6.76 11.99 -13.42
CA ILE A 217 7.61 11.26 -14.37
C ILE A 217 6.90 11.00 -15.70
N SER A 218 7.66 10.74 -16.77
CA SER A 218 7.14 10.53 -18.13
C SER A 218 6.32 9.25 -18.31
N SER A 219 6.43 8.26 -17.41
CA SER A 219 5.71 6.98 -17.51
C SER A 219 4.26 7.06 -17.03
N VAL A 220 3.31 6.95 -17.98
CA VAL A 220 1.86 6.93 -17.70
C VAL A 220 1.48 5.84 -16.69
N ALA A 221 2.05 4.64 -16.82
CA ALA A 221 1.71 3.51 -15.95
C ALA A 221 2.08 3.77 -14.48
N VAL A 222 3.22 4.42 -14.25
CA VAL A 222 3.67 4.78 -12.90
C VAL A 222 2.84 5.94 -12.36
N ARG A 223 2.55 6.98 -13.18
CA ARG A 223 1.68 8.09 -12.77
C ARG A 223 0.27 7.62 -12.38
N GLN A 224 -0.30 6.69 -13.14
CA GLN A 224 -1.60 6.07 -12.83
C GLN A 224 -1.58 5.40 -11.46
N LEU A 225 -0.56 4.59 -11.16
CA LEU A 225 -0.41 3.91 -9.87
C LEU A 225 -0.17 4.90 -8.72
N ALA A 226 0.63 5.94 -8.95
CA ALA A 226 0.88 6.99 -7.96
C ALA A 226 -0.40 7.76 -7.65
N PHE A 227 -1.20 8.07 -8.68
CA PHE A 227 -2.52 8.67 -8.54
C PHE A 227 -3.48 7.79 -7.75
N GLU A 228 -3.55 6.48 -8.02
CA GLU A 228 -4.36 5.54 -7.23
C GLU A 228 -4.01 5.57 -5.74
N VAL A 229 -2.72 5.65 -5.40
CA VAL A 229 -2.27 5.81 -4.01
C VAL A 229 -2.70 7.16 -3.42
N LEU A 230 -2.57 8.25 -4.18
CA LEU A 230 -3.01 9.57 -3.72
C LEU A 230 -4.52 9.65 -3.53
N GLN A 231 -5.30 8.97 -4.38
CA GLN A 231 -6.75 8.92 -4.27
C GLN A 231 -7.16 8.22 -2.96
N LEU A 232 -6.59 7.04 -2.67
CA LEU A 232 -6.81 6.34 -1.40
C LEU A 232 -6.39 7.20 -0.20
N CYS A 233 -5.26 7.92 -0.31
CA CYS A 233 -4.82 8.85 0.72
C CYS A 233 -5.83 9.98 0.98
N ALA A 234 -6.43 10.53 -0.09
CA ALA A 234 -7.37 11.63 -0.01
C ALA A 234 -8.74 11.18 0.51
N GLU A 235 -9.20 10.00 0.13
CA GLU A 235 -10.45 9.37 0.58
C GLU A 235 -10.36 8.94 2.05
N GLY A 236 -9.27 8.28 2.44
CA GLY A 236 -9.01 7.85 3.81
C GLY A 236 -8.53 8.97 4.76
N GLY A 237 -8.27 10.18 4.25
CA GLY A 237 -7.79 11.30 5.06
C GLY A 237 -6.41 11.07 5.70
N LEU A 238 -5.55 10.28 5.06
CA LEU A 238 -4.27 9.82 5.63
C LEU A 238 -3.20 10.93 5.71
N LEU A 239 -3.34 11.99 4.91
CA LEU A 239 -2.48 13.17 4.91
C LEU A 239 -3.30 14.45 4.76
N PRO A 240 -2.81 15.60 5.26
CA PRO A 240 -3.45 16.88 5.00
C PRO A 240 -3.41 17.24 3.50
N PRO A 241 -4.48 17.81 2.91
CA PRO A 241 -4.54 18.14 1.49
C PRO A 241 -3.41 19.03 0.98
N SER A 242 -2.84 19.89 1.84
CA SER A 242 -1.70 20.75 1.49
C SER A 242 -0.46 19.96 1.04
N LYS A 243 -0.35 18.67 1.37
CA LYS A 243 0.76 17.82 0.95
C LYS A 243 0.62 17.24 -0.45
N TYR A 244 -0.60 17.05 -0.95
CA TYR A 244 -0.83 16.36 -2.24
C TYR A 244 -1.64 17.17 -3.24
N ALA A 245 -2.24 18.31 -2.85
CA ALA A 245 -3.07 19.12 -3.74
C ALA A 245 -2.33 19.56 -5.02
N SER A 246 -1.06 19.93 -4.92
CA SER A 246 -0.25 20.29 -6.08
C SER A 246 -0.08 19.13 -7.07
N ALA A 247 0.09 17.89 -6.59
CA ALA A 247 0.17 16.72 -7.46
C ALA A 247 -1.17 16.39 -8.14
N LEU A 248 -2.31 16.60 -7.46
CA LEU A 248 -3.62 16.48 -8.11
C LEU A 248 -3.78 17.47 -9.26
N ILE A 249 -3.27 18.70 -9.11
CA ILE A 249 -3.28 19.72 -10.17
C ILE A 249 -2.39 19.29 -11.34
N VAL A 250 -1.20 18.75 -11.06
CA VAL A 250 -0.30 18.19 -12.09
C VAL A 250 -1.00 17.10 -12.89
N LEU A 251 -1.61 16.13 -12.21
CA LEU A 251 -2.30 15.00 -12.85
C LEU A 251 -3.59 15.41 -13.56
N ALA A 252 -4.28 16.44 -13.08
CA ALA A 252 -5.42 17.06 -13.77
C ALA A 252 -5.01 17.70 -15.12
N ALA A 253 -3.72 17.99 -15.28
CA ALA A 253 -3.11 18.47 -16.51
C ALA A 253 -2.27 17.39 -17.22
N ASP A 254 -2.40 16.10 -16.90
CA ASP A 254 -1.61 15.03 -17.54
C ASP A 254 -1.68 15.12 -19.08
N PRO A 255 -0.54 15.20 -19.80
CA PRO A 255 -0.55 15.42 -21.25
C PRO A 255 -0.92 14.19 -22.08
N GLN A 256 -0.74 12.98 -21.53
CA GLN A 256 -0.77 11.73 -22.28
C GLN A 256 -1.99 10.85 -21.96
N ASN A 257 -2.63 11.03 -20.80
CA ASN A 257 -3.72 10.17 -20.34
C ASN A 257 -4.95 10.98 -19.88
N GLU A 258 -6.01 10.93 -20.69
CA GLU A 258 -7.27 11.62 -20.40
C GLU A 258 -8.03 11.02 -19.20
N VAL A 259 -7.88 9.72 -18.95
CA VAL A 259 -8.53 9.04 -17.82
C VAL A 259 -7.96 9.55 -16.50
N ILE A 260 -6.62 9.68 -16.42
CA ILE A 260 -5.94 10.28 -15.25
C ILE A 260 -6.42 11.71 -15.05
N ARG A 261 -6.43 12.54 -16.11
CA ARG A 261 -6.90 13.94 -15.99
C ARG A 261 -8.29 14.02 -15.40
N LYS A 262 -9.24 13.27 -15.97
CA LYS A 262 -10.63 13.32 -15.54
C LYS A 262 -10.76 12.89 -14.07
N ALA A 263 -10.14 11.76 -13.70
CA ALA A 263 -10.21 11.27 -12.34
C ALA A 263 -9.53 12.22 -11.34
N ALA A 264 -8.41 12.84 -11.70
CA ALA A 264 -7.74 13.84 -10.87
C ALA A 264 -8.57 15.12 -10.70
N VAL A 265 -9.26 15.57 -11.76
CA VAL A 265 -10.23 16.69 -11.68
C VAL A 265 -11.38 16.35 -10.75
N ASP A 266 -11.96 15.15 -10.86
CA ASP A 266 -13.07 14.71 -10.00
C ASP A 266 -12.63 14.61 -8.52
N CYS A 267 -11.42 14.06 -8.28
CA CYS A 267 -10.82 14.01 -6.95
C CYS A 267 -10.59 15.41 -6.38
N MET A 268 -10.00 16.32 -7.16
CA MET A 268 -9.76 17.71 -6.77
C MET A 268 -11.08 18.47 -6.52
N ALA A 269 -12.12 18.23 -7.32
CA ALA A 269 -13.44 18.82 -7.12
C ALA A 269 -14.06 18.36 -5.79
N SER A 270 -13.91 17.08 -5.44
CA SER A 270 -14.33 16.55 -4.13
C SER A 270 -13.60 17.24 -2.97
N GLN A 271 -12.27 17.41 -3.09
CA GLN A 271 -11.46 18.09 -2.06
C GLN A 271 -11.80 19.58 -1.94
N THR A 272 -12.06 20.27 -3.06
CA THR A 272 -12.40 21.69 -3.10
C THR A 272 -13.69 21.99 -2.33
N LYS A 273 -14.65 21.06 -2.28
CA LYS A 273 -15.88 21.22 -1.47
C LYS A 273 -15.60 21.43 0.01
N ARG A 274 -14.48 20.92 0.54
CA ARG A 274 -14.10 20.99 1.96
C ARG A 274 -12.89 21.88 2.22
N TYR A 275 -12.00 22.03 1.24
CA TYR A 275 -10.66 22.61 1.42
C TYR A 275 -10.28 23.58 0.29
N ALA A 276 -11.23 24.37 -0.21
CA ALA A 276 -11.03 25.30 -1.34
C ALA A 276 -9.78 26.20 -1.18
N ASP A 277 -9.60 26.80 -0.01
CA ASP A 277 -8.46 27.70 0.26
C ASP A 277 -7.11 26.98 0.14
N ILE A 278 -7.05 25.70 0.55
CA ILE A 278 -5.82 24.90 0.48
C ILE A 278 -5.50 24.57 -0.99
N VAL A 279 -6.50 24.21 -1.78
CA VAL A 279 -6.33 23.94 -3.22
C VAL A 279 -5.86 25.21 -3.93
N ALA A 280 -6.49 26.36 -3.64
CA ALA A 280 -6.10 27.65 -4.19
C ALA A 280 -4.66 28.03 -3.82
N ALA A 281 -4.27 27.84 -2.55
CA ALA A 281 -2.91 28.12 -2.08
C ALA A 281 -1.82 27.26 -2.76
N ASN A 282 -2.19 26.08 -3.28
CA ASN A 282 -1.26 25.18 -3.97
C ASN A 282 -1.31 25.30 -5.50
N ALA A 283 -2.16 26.17 -6.05
CA ALA A 283 -2.40 26.27 -7.49
C ALA A 283 -1.14 26.66 -8.27
N ALA A 284 -0.43 27.71 -7.84
CA ALA A 284 0.77 28.18 -8.53
C ALA A 284 1.84 27.07 -8.60
N THR A 285 2.11 26.39 -7.49
CA THR A 285 3.06 25.27 -7.44
C THR A 285 2.62 24.12 -8.34
N GLY A 286 1.33 23.77 -8.34
CA GLY A 286 0.78 22.73 -9.21
C GLY A 286 0.91 23.06 -10.69
N VAL A 287 0.66 24.33 -11.08
CA VAL A 287 0.78 24.79 -12.47
C VAL A 287 2.23 24.72 -12.95
N VAL A 288 3.20 25.19 -12.15
CA VAL A 288 4.62 25.10 -12.51
C VAL A 288 5.04 23.64 -12.74
N LYS A 289 4.71 22.75 -11.80
CA LYS A 289 5.01 21.32 -11.93
C LYS A 289 4.28 20.65 -13.09
N ALA A 290 3.10 21.15 -13.48
CA ALA A 290 2.41 20.65 -14.66
C ALA A 290 3.20 20.97 -15.93
N PHE A 291 3.81 22.15 -16.04
CA PHE A 291 4.73 22.45 -17.15
C PHE A 291 5.94 21.51 -17.14
N ASP A 292 6.52 21.23 -15.97
CA ASP A 292 7.63 20.29 -15.84
C ASP A 292 7.24 18.88 -16.32
N LEU A 293 6.03 18.41 -15.98
CA LEU A 293 5.51 17.12 -16.49
C LEU A 293 5.36 17.12 -18.01
N HIS A 294 4.86 18.21 -18.60
CA HIS A 294 4.73 18.31 -20.05
C HIS A 294 6.09 18.26 -20.74
N ASP A 295 7.07 18.98 -20.22
CA ASP A 295 8.45 18.95 -20.72
C ASP A 295 9.06 17.55 -20.60
N ALA A 296 8.91 16.90 -19.44
CA ALA A 296 9.34 15.52 -19.21
C ALA A 296 8.65 14.51 -20.16
N CYS A 297 7.43 14.81 -20.60
CA CYS A 297 6.70 14.01 -21.59
C CYS A 297 7.02 14.39 -23.05
N GLY A 298 7.91 15.36 -23.28
CA GLY A 298 8.28 15.85 -24.62
C GLY A 298 7.18 16.68 -25.31
N VAL A 299 6.25 17.24 -24.55
CA VAL A 299 5.14 18.05 -25.08
C VAL A 299 5.49 19.53 -24.99
N ASP A 300 5.71 20.16 -26.15
CA ASP A 300 5.87 21.61 -26.24
C ASP A 300 4.50 22.29 -26.07
N VAL A 301 4.26 22.74 -24.84
CA VAL A 301 3.01 23.39 -24.43
C VAL A 301 2.78 24.70 -25.20
N LEU A 302 3.85 25.45 -25.47
CA LEU A 302 3.77 26.74 -26.16
C LEU A 302 3.39 26.56 -27.63
N ARG A 303 3.99 25.57 -28.31
CA ARG A 303 3.59 25.24 -29.69
C ARG A 303 2.18 24.67 -29.78
N SER A 304 1.80 23.82 -28.82
CA SER A 304 0.47 23.19 -28.80
C SER A 304 -0.66 24.22 -28.59
N ALA A 305 -0.42 25.24 -27.76
CA ALA A 305 -1.38 26.32 -27.56
C ALA A 305 -1.59 27.17 -28.83
N VAL A 306 -0.51 27.48 -29.57
CA VAL A 306 -0.56 28.26 -30.82
C VAL A 306 -1.28 27.51 -31.95
N LEU A 307 -1.12 26.19 -32.04
CA LEU A 307 -1.81 25.36 -33.05
C LEU A 307 -3.31 25.20 -32.75
N SER A 308 -3.69 25.14 -31.47
CA SER A 308 -5.08 25.03 -31.03
C SER A 308 -5.90 26.29 -31.38
N ASP A 309 -5.28 27.46 -31.32
CA ASP A 309 -5.92 28.75 -31.58
C ASP A 309 -6.04 29.06 -33.09
N THR A 310 -5.15 28.49 -33.91
CA THR A 310 -5.19 28.61 -35.37
C THR A 310 -6.14 27.62 -36.04
N GLY A 311 -6.46 26.48 -35.39
CA GLY A 311 -7.46 25.51 -35.85
C GLY A 311 -8.92 25.93 -35.64
N ARG A 312 -9.21 26.88 -34.75
CA ARG A 312 -10.56 27.43 -34.50
C ARG A 312 -10.95 28.61 -35.41
N ARG A 313 -10.06 29.03 -36.33
CA ARG A 313 -10.29 30.13 -37.28
C ARG A 313 -10.40 29.68 -38.74
N ARG A 314 -10.97 28.49 -39.00
CA ARG A 314 -11.36 28.05 -40.35
C ARG A 314 -12.79 27.55 -40.36
#